data_AF-F8GJ69-F1
#
_entry.id   AF-F8GJ69-F1
#
_cell.length_a   1.000
_cell.length_b   1.000
_cell.length_c   1.000
_cell.angle_alpha   90.00
_cell.angle_beta   90.00
_cell.angle_gamma   90.00
#
_symmetry.space_group_name_H-M   'P 1'
#
loop_
_entity.id
_entity.type
_entity.pdbx_description
1 polymer ?
#
loop_
_entity_poly.entity_id
_entity_poly.type
_entity_poly.pdbx_seq_one_letter_code
_entity_poly.pdbx_strand_id
1 'polypeptide(L)'
;MNNESFLKLLHLNFNERNIRMIERFTQERQRFKENSSSNIMLLHAVVKMELIESSDIIVETAFNIVDTEYLISNFAQIRKVCASAFMERAAEIEEIFLQNVGHLETESQDTEMANPYTPLADFEFMQLVEMNGKVSEAYQEHIKQHNRNLTNVKENRQLPKKLSLERSLITLSIVISRP
;
A
#
# COMPACT_ATOMS: atom_id res chain seq x y z
N MET A 1 -12.95 8.55 6.13
CA MET A 1 -11.52 8.25 6.28
C MET A 1 -10.70 9.47 5.88
N ASN A 2 -9.75 9.90 6.72
CA ASN A 2 -8.76 10.89 6.31
C ASN A 2 -7.79 10.21 5.33
N ASN A 3 -7.96 10.49 4.04
CA ASN A 3 -7.16 9.86 3.01
C ASN A 3 -5.69 10.31 3.06
N GLU A 4 -5.39 11.46 3.66
CA GLU A 4 -4.03 12.00 3.70
C GLU A 4 -3.09 11.17 4.59
N SER A 5 -3.53 10.80 5.80
CA SER A 5 -2.77 9.94 6.72
C SER A 5 -2.51 8.56 6.09
N PHE A 6 -3.56 7.99 5.48
CA PHE A 6 -3.49 6.71 4.79
C PHE A 6 -2.47 6.72 3.64
N LEU A 7 -2.55 7.70 2.74
CA LEU A 7 -1.64 7.82 1.61
C LEU A 7 -0.19 8.08 2.06
N LYS A 8 0.02 8.89 3.11
CA LYS A 8 1.35 9.12 3.68
C LYS A 8 1.98 7.82 4.19
N LEU A 9 1.23 6.99 4.91
CA LEU A 9 1.72 5.70 5.41
C LEU A 9 2.01 4.73 4.27
N LEU A 10 1.15 4.66 3.24
CA LEU A 10 1.44 3.85 2.06
C LEU A 10 2.71 4.28 1.36
N HIS A 11 2.89 5.58 1.16
CA HIS A 11 4.09 6.11 0.50
C HIS A 11 5.38 5.74 1.26
N LEU A 12 5.36 5.80 2.59
CA LEU A 12 6.50 5.36 3.41
C LEU A 12 6.78 3.86 3.24
N ASN A 13 5.74 3.01 3.22
CA ASN A 13 5.91 1.57 3.03
C ASN A 13 6.42 1.21 1.63
N PHE A 14 5.95 1.91 0.59
CA PHE A 14 6.24 1.56 -0.79
C PHE A 14 7.56 2.09 -1.32
N ASN A 15 8.06 3.23 -0.81
CA ASN A 15 9.34 3.78 -1.24
C ASN A 15 10.50 2.79 -1.04
N GLU A 16 10.57 2.14 0.12
CA GLU A 16 11.61 1.14 0.40
C GLU A 16 11.47 -0.09 -0.51
N ARG A 17 10.23 -0.52 -0.77
CA ARG A 17 9.95 -1.68 -1.61
C ARG A 17 10.27 -1.42 -3.08
N ASN A 18 10.02 -0.21 -3.57
CA ASN A 18 10.45 0.22 -4.91
C ASN A 18 11.96 0.11 -5.08
N ILE A 19 12.73 0.59 -4.10
CA ILE A 19 14.19 0.49 -4.13
C ILE A 19 14.61 -0.99 -4.23
N ARG A 20 14.07 -1.84 -3.35
CA ARG A 20 14.38 -3.29 -3.35
C ARG A 20 13.95 -3.99 -4.64
N MET A 21 12.82 -3.60 -5.23
CA MET A 21 12.34 -4.16 -6.49
C MET A 21 13.27 -3.79 -7.65
N ILE A 22 13.70 -2.53 -7.74
CA ILE A 22 14.69 -2.07 -8.73
C ILE A 22 16.02 -2.81 -8.56
N GLU A 23 16.47 -3.01 -7.32
CA GLU A 23 17.68 -3.79 -7.02
C GLU A 23 17.55 -5.24 -7.51
N ARG A 24 16.41 -5.91 -7.24
CA ARG A 24 16.14 -7.26 -7.74
C ARG A 24 16.12 -7.32 -9.26
N PHE A 25 15.43 -6.40 -9.93
CA PHE A 25 15.44 -6.32 -11.38
C PHE A 25 16.84 -6.10 -11.95
N THR A 26 17.66 -5.28 -11.29
CA THR A 26 19.05 -5.05 -11.69
C THR A 26 19.89 -6.32 -11.56
N GLN A 27 19.75 -7.07 -10.47
CA GLN A 27 20.45 -8.34 -10.25
C GLN A 27 20.03 -9.41 -11.27
N GLU A 28 18.73 -9.58 -11.49
CA GLU A 28 18.23 -10.56 -12.45
C GLU A 28 18.58 -10.17 -13.90
N ARG A 29 18.62 -8.87 -14.22
CA ARG A 29 19.12 -8.37 -15.52
C ARG A 29 20.58 -8.70 -15.76
N GLN A 30 21.43 -8.61 -14.74
CA GLN A 30 22.84 -9.01 -14.87
C GLN A 30 22.99 -10.51 -15.20
N ARG A 31 22.14 -11.35 -14.59
CA ARG A 31 22.08 -12.80 -14.87
C ARG A 31 21.50 -13.12 -16.25
N PHE A 32 20.64 -12.27 -16.79
CA PHE A 32 20.03 -12.46 -18.12
C PHE A 32 21.07 -12.56 -19.24
N LYS A 33 22.20 -11.85 -19.14
CA LYS A 33 23.29 -11.91 -20.14
C LYS A 33 23.94 -13.30 -20.26
N GLU A 34 23.66 -14.23 -19.34
CA GLU A 34 24.33 -15.53 -19.25
C GLU A 34 23.42 -16.73 -19.63
N ASN A 35 22.08 -16.61 -19.68
CA ASN A 35 21.14 -17.68 -20.04
C ASN A 35 19.78 -17.13 -20.57
N SER A 36 19.29 -17.60 -21.73
CA SER A 36 18.34 -16.82 -22.57
C SER A 36 16.83 -17.11 -22.47
N SER A 37 16.32 -18.05 -21.66
CA SER A 37 14.84 -18.27 -21.56
C SER A 37 14.28 -18.39 -20.14
N SER A 38 15.04 -18.86 -19.16
CA SER A 38 14.57 -19.07 -17.78
C SER A 38 14.44 -17.78 -16.95
N ASN A 39 14.89 -16.62 -17.45
CA ASN A 39 15.07 -15.42 -16.63
C ASN A 39 13.87 -14.46 -16.66
N ILE A 40 13.01 -14.50 -17.68
CA ILE A 40 11.87 -13.57 -17.75
C ILE A 40 10.73 -13.96 -16.81
N MET A 41 10.53 -15.27 -16.62
CA MET A 41 9.58 -15.78 -15.64
C MET A 41 9.94 -15.35 -14.22
N LEU A 42 11.24 -15.25 -13.89
CA LEU A 42 11.70 -14.77 -12.59
C LEU A 42 11.37 -13.28 -12.40
N LEU A 43 11.50 -12.46 -13.45
CA LEU A 43 11.13 -11.05 -13.41
C LEU A 43 9.62 -10.87 -13.18
N HIS A 44 8.77 -11.62 -13.89
CA HIS A 44 7.33 -11.64 -13.62
C HIS A 44 6.99 -12.17 -12.22
N ALA A 45 7.73 -13.15 -11.71
CA ALA A 45 7.51 -13.65 -10.34
C ALA A 45 7.81 -12.56 -9.29
N VAL A 46 8.84 -11.74 -9.50
CA VAL A 46 9.12 -10.57 -8.64
C VAL A 46 7.95 -9.59 -8.64
N VAL A 47 7.40 -9.27 -9.82
CA VAL A 47 6.22 -8.40 -9.94
C VAL A 47 5.01 -8.98 -9.22
N LYS A 48 4.69 -10.26 -9.46
CA LYS A 48 3.55 -10.95 -8.86
C LYS A 48 3.65 -10.98 -7.32
N MET A 49 4.83 -11.24 -6.78
CA MET A 49 5.08 -11.17 -5.33
C MET A 49 4.87 -9.76 -4.79
N GLU A 50 5.37 -8.74 -5.49
CA GLU A 50 5.21 -7.35 -5.05
C GLU A 50 3.74 -6.91 -5.04
N LEU A 51 2.93 -7.37 -6.01
CA LEU A 51 1.49 -7.12 -6.03
C LEU A 51 0.76 -7.77 -4.85
N ILE A 52 1.09 -9.03 -4.52
CA ILE A 52 0.53 -9.73 -3.35
C ILE A 52 0.85 -8.95 -2.08
N GLU A 53 2.13 -8.66 -1.84
CA GLU A 53 2.59 -8.00 -0.61
C GLU A 53 2.05 -6.56 -0.52
N SER A 54 1.89 -5.87 -1.66
CA SER A 54 1.24 -4.56 -1.71
C SER A 54 -0.23 -4.62 -1.28
N SER A 55 -0.96 -5.67 -1.67
CA SER A 55 -2.35 -5.86 -1.26
C SER A 55 -2.49 -5.95 0.26
N ASP A 56 -1.60 -6.69 0.92
CA ASP A 56 -1.61 -6.88 2.37
C ASP A 56 -1.33 -5.56 3.11
N ILE A 57 -0.29 -4.84 2.68
CA ILE A 57 0.09 -3.53 3.26
C ILE A 57 -1.07 -2.53 3.15
N ILE A 58 -1.78 -2.51 2.02
CA ILE A 58 -2.91 -1.61 1.82
C ILE A 58 -4.02 -1.88 2.82
N VAL A 59 -4.39 -3.15 3.00
CA VAL A 59 -5.44 -3.53 3.94
C VAL A 59 -5.02 -3.23 5.38
N GLU A 60 -3.81 -3.64 5.77
CA GLU A 60 -3.28 -3.38 7.10
C GLU A 60 -3.24 -1.87 7.42
N THR A 61 -2.74 -1.07 6.49
CA THR A 61 -2.66 0.39 6.66
C THR A 61 -4.05 1.03 6.78
N ALA A 62 -5.02 0.57 6.00
CA ALA A 62 -6.38 1.08 6.06
C ALA A 62 -7.03 0.84 7.44
N PHE A 63 -6.86 -0.36 8.00
CA PHE A 63 -7.42 -0.69 9.30
C PHE A 63 -6.65 -0.06 10.46
N ASN A 64 -5.33 0.10 10.34
CA ASN A 64 -4.54 0.87 11.30
C ASN A 64 -5.04 2.32 11.41
N ILE A 65 -5.34 2.99 10.28
CA ILE A 65 -5.93 4.34 10.30
C ILE A 65 -7.32 4.35 10.92
N VAL A 66 -8.17 3.38 10.59
CA VAL A 66 -9.52 3.26 11.17
C VAL A 66 -9.46 3.17 12.69
N ASP A 67 -8.58 2.32 13.22
CA ASP A 67 -8.43 2.09 14.65
C ASP A 67 -7.75 3.27 15.37
N THR A 68 -6.66 3.82 14.82
CA THR A 68 -5.90 4.91 15.45
C THR A 68 -6.61 6.25 15.43
N GLU A 69 -7.32 6.58 14.36
CA GLU A 69 -8.11 7.81 14.25
C GLU A 69 -9.53 7.65 14.82
N TYR A 70 -9.87 6.49 15.41
CA TYR A 70 -11.20 6.15 15.94
C TYR A 70 -12.34 6.44 14.95
N LEU A 71 -12.09 6.17 13.66
CA LEU A 71 -13.03 6.51 12.61
C LEU A 71 -14.06 5.41 12.41
N ILE A 72 -15.34 5.72 12.64
CA ILE A 72 -16.44 4.87 12.17
C ILE A 72 -16.55 5.03 10.64
N SER A 73 -15.79 4.22 9.90
CA SER A 73 -15.85 4.14 8.44
C SER A 73 -16.74 2.96 8.03
N ASN A 74 -17.60 3.14 7.03
CA ASN A 74 -18.41 2.04 6.51
C ASN A 74 -17.59 1.17 5.54
N PHE A 75 -17.99 -0.11 5.43
CA PHE A 75 -17.33 -1.09 4.57
C PHE A 75 -17.12 -0.62 3.13
N ALA A 76 -18.13 0.01 2.52
CA ALA A 76 -18.06 0.45 1.12
C ALA A 76 -16.98 1.52 0.92
N GLN A 77 -16.78 2.42 1.89
CA GLN A 77 -15.76 3.44 1.84
C GLN A 77 -14.35 2.84 1.97
N ILE A 78 -14.12 1.95 2.95
CA ILE A 78 -12.83 1.30 3.16
C ILE A 78 -12.44 0.50 1.91
N ARG A 79 -13.37 -0.31 1.40
CA ARG A 79 -13.19 -1.10 0.19
C ARG A 79 -12.82 -0.23 -1.02
N LYS A 80 -13.52 0.88 -1.22
CA LYS A 80 -13.24 1.81 -2.33
C LYS A 80 -11.82 2.38 -2.22
N VAL A 81 -11.41 2.83 -1.03
CA VAL A 81 -10.09 3.43 -0.87
C VAL A 81 -8.97 2.40 -1.06
N CYS A 82 -9.12 1.18 -0.53
CA CYS A 82 -8.17 0.09 -0.75
C CYS A 82 -8.07 -0.25 -2.25
N ALA A 83 -9.21 -0.37 -2.95
CA ALA A 83 -9.25 -0.62 -4.38
C ALA A 83 -8.53 0.47 -5.18
N SER A 84 -8.78 1.75 -4.89
CA SER A 84 -8.10 2.85 -5.57
C SER A 84 -6.59 2.84 -5.32
N ALA A 85 -6.16 2.63 -4.08
CA ALA A 85 -4.73 2.55 -3.75
C ALA A 85 -4.03 1.37 -4.42
N PHE A 86 -4.70 0.22 -4.53
CA PHE A 86 -4.14 -0.96 -5.19
C PHE A 86 -3.96 -0.73 -6.69
N MET A 87 -4.93 -0.11 -7.37
CA MET A 87 -4.82 0.20 -8.79
C MET A 87 -3.67 1.19 -9.07
N GLU A 88 -3.51 2.21 -8.23
CA GLU A 88 -2.39 3.15 -8.33
C GLU A 88 -1.05 2.45 -8.10
N ARG A 89 -0.97 1.57 -7.10
CA ARG A 89 0.22 0.78 -6.81
C ARG A 89 0.57 -0.21 -7.93
N ALA A 90 -0.42 -0.87 -8.52
CA ALA A 90 -0.21 -1.79 -9.64
C ALA A 90 0.39 -1.06 -10.85
N ALA A 91 -0.15 0.12 -11.19
CA ALA A 91 0.38 0.95 -12.27
C ALA A 91 1.83 1.41 -12.00
N GLU A 92 2.16 1.76 -10.77
CA GLU A 92 3.53 2.12 -10.37
C GLU A 92 4.51 0.94 -10.52
N ILE A 93 4.09 -0.27 -10.09
CA ILE A 93 4.89 -1.48 -10.23
C ILE A 93 5.12 -1.82 -11.72
N GLU A 94 4.07 -1.73 -12.53
CA GLU A 94 4.15 -1.93 -13.98
C GLU A 94 5.12 -0.93 -14.62
N GLU A 95 5.04 0.34 -14.25
CA GLU A 95 5.96 1.37 -14.75
C GLU A 95 7.41 1.04 -14.39
N ILE A 96 7.70 0.66 -13.14
CA ILE A 96 9.05 0.26 -12.72
C ILE A 96 9.54 -0.94 -13.52
N PHE A 97 8.67 -1.94 -13.72
CA PHE A 97 9.01 -3.13 -14.52
C PHE A 97 9.37 -2.75 -15.96
N LEU A 98 8.52 -1.97 -16.64
CA LEU A 98 8.74 -1.55 -18.02
C LEU A 98 10.03 -0.75 -18.19
N GLN A 99 10.31 0.19 -17.26
CA GLN A 99 11.51 1.02 -17.29
C GLN A 99 12.81 0.21 -17.12
N ASN A 100 12.78 -0.85 -16.31
CA ASN A 100 13.99 -1.58 -15.93
C ASN A 100 14.26 -2.80 -16.80
N VAL A 101 13.20 -3.54 -17.18
CA VAL A 101 13.33 -4.86 -17.79
C VAL A 101 12.35 -5.13 -18.93
N GLY A 102 11.43 -4.21 -19.26
CA GLY A 102 10.46 -4.39 -20.35
C GLY A 102 11.08 -4.67 -21.73
N HIS A 103 12.27 -4.11 -22.00
CA HIS A 103 13.02 -4.40 -23.23
C HIS A 103 13.41 -5.89 -23.38
N LEU A 104 13.64 -6.59 -22.26
CA LEU A 104 13.97 -8.01 -22.27
C LEU A 104 12.77 -8.88 -22.67
N GLU A 105 11.54 -8.42 -22.42
CA GLU A 105 10.32 -9.08 -22.92
C GLU A 105 10.24 -9.01 -24.44
N THR A 106 10.47 -7.84 -25.01
CA THR A 106 10.43 -7.66 -26.46
C THR A 106 11.54 -8.44 -27.18
N GLU A 107 12.71 -8.60 -26.57
CA GLU A 107 13.82 -9.40 -27.12
C GLU A 107 13.59 -10.91 -26.98
N SER A 108 12.84 -11.34 -25.96
CA SER A 108 12.49 -12.74 -25.69
C SER A 108 11.36 -13.28 -26.59
N GLN A 109 10.59 -12.42 -27.27
CA GLN A 109 9.42 -12.84 -28.05
C GLN A 109 9.76 -13.68 -29.29
N ASP A 110 11.04 -13.85 -29.64
CA ASP A 110 11.49 -14.67 -30.77
C ASP A 110 11.57 -16.19 -30.49
N THR A 111 11.35 -16.66 -29.26
CA THR A 111 11.40 -18.11 -28.97
C THR A 111 10.35 -18.55 -27.93
N GLU A 112 9.29 -19.21 -28.41
CA GLU A 112 8.44 -20.22 -27.73
C GLU A 112 7.85 -19.93 -26.32
N MET A 113 8.02 -18.74 -25.74
CA MET A 113 7.61 -18.42 -24.36
C MET A 113 6.44 -17.43 -24.29
N ALA A 114 5.58 -17.42 -25.31
CA ALA A 114 4.43 -16.50 -25.41
C ALA A 114 3.31 -16.76 -24.39
N ASN A 115 3.48 -17.67 -23.42
CA ASN A 115 2.48 -17.81 -22.36
C ASN A 115 3.05 -18.44 -21.07
N PRO A 116 3.66 -17.65 -20.16
CA PRO A 116 3.69 -18.05 -18.77
C PRO A 116 2.30 -17.79 -18.17
N TYR A 117 1.68 -18.82 -17.58
CA TYR A 117 0.32 -18.79 -17.03
C TYR A 117 -0.03 -17.50 -16.26
N THR A 118 -1.22 -16.98 -16.61
CA THR A 118 -1.85 -15.73 -16.17
C THR A 118 -1.05 -14.46 -16.56
N PRO A 119 -1.48 -13.73 -17.62
CA PRO A 119 -1.04 -12.38 -17.93
C PRO A 119 -1.01 -11.48 -16.70
N LEU A 120 -0.10 -10.50 -16.68
CA LEU A 120 0.06 -9.62 -15.52
C LEU A 120 -1.25 -8.90 -15.15
N ALA A 121 -1.99 -8.41 -16.15
CA ALA A 121 -3.30 -7.79 -15.96
C ALA A 121 -4.34 -8.74 -15.32
N ASP A 122 -4.36 -10.02 -15.71
CA ASP A 122 -5.25 -11.01 -15.10
C ASP A 122 -4.85 -11.27 -13.64
N PHE A 123 -3.54 -11.26 -13.35
CA PHE A 123 -3.04 -11.42 -11.99
C PHE A 123 -3.35 -10.21 -11.10
N GLU A 124 -3.19 -9.00 -11.61
CA GLU A 124 -3.61 -7.76 -10.93
C GLU A 124 -5.09 -7.80 -10.57
N PHE A 125 -5.93 -8.22 -11.51
CA PHE A 125 -7.36 -8.39 -11.25
C PHE A 125 -7.63 -9.42 -10.15
N MET A 126 -6.94 -10.57 -10.19
CA MET A 126 -7.05 -11.58 -9.13
C MET A 126 -6.66 -11.01 -7.76
N GLN A 127 -5.57 -10.24 -7.69
CA GLN A 127 -5.11 -9.63 -6.45
C GLN A 127 -6.07 -8.54 -5.95
N LEU A 128 -6.71 -7.78 -6.85
CA LEU A 128 -7.78 -6.85 -6.47
C LEU A 128 -8.98 -7.59 -5.85
N VAL A 129 -9.37 -8.73 -6.41
CA VAL A 129 -10.46 -9.57 -5.85
C VAL A 129 -10.05 -10.12 -4.47
N GLU A 130 -8.83 -10.64 -4.34
CA GLU A 130 -8.30 -11.18 -3.09
C GLU A 130 -8.25 -10.11 -2.00
N MET A 131 -7.72 -8.93 -2.33
CA MET A 131 -7.70 -7.78 -1.42
C MET A 131 -9.10 -7.39 -0.95
N ASN A 132 -10.10 -7.38 -1.83
CA ASN A 132 -11.48 -7.12 -1.42
C ASN A 132 -12.00 -8.16 -0.42
N GLY A 133 -11.57 -9.43 -0.55
CA GLY A 133 -11.81 -10.47 0.44
C GLY A 133 -11.18 -10.14 1.79
N LYS A 134 -9.87 -9.81 1.79
CA LYS A 134 -9.11 -9.40 2.99
C LYS A 134 -9.73 -8.20 3.70
N VAL A 135 -10.18 -7.17 2.95
CA VAL A 135 -10.90 -6.01 3.50
C VAL A 135 -12.21 -6.44 4.17
N SER A 136 -12.94 -7.39 3.58
CA SER A 136 -14.18 -7.90 4.15
C SER A 136 -13.94 -8.61 5.48
N GLU A 137 -12.93 -9.48 5.53
CA GLU A 137 -12.55 -10.21 6.73
C GLU A 137 -12.10 -9.27 7.85
N ALA A 138 -11.19 -8.34 7.56
CA ALA A 138 -10.72 -7.33 8.51
C ALA A 138 -11.86 -6.43 9.00
N TYR A 139 -12.82 -6.08 8.14
CA TYR A 139 -13.99 -5.31 8.56
C TYR A 139 -14.88 -6.08 9.54
N GLN A 140 -15.13 -7.36 9.27
CA GLN A 140 -15.91 -8.21 10.18
C GLN A 140 -15.22 -8.37 11.53
N GLU A 141 -13.89 -8.47 11.53
CA GLU A 141 -13.11 -8.52 12.76
C GLU A 141 -13.18 -7.20 13.55
N HIS A 142 -12.96 -6.06 12.90
CA HIS A 142 -13.08 -4.73 13.52
C HIS A 142 -14.46 -4.54 14.18
N ILE A 143 -15.54 -4.87 13.47
CA ILE A 143 -16.90 -4.81 14.00
C ILE A 143 -17.09 -5.74 15.20
N LYS A 144 -16.58 -6.98 15.17
CA LYS A 144 -16.67 -7.91 16.32
C LYS A 144 -15.95 -7.36 17.55
N GLN A 145 -14.75 -6.83 17.38
CA GLN A 145 -13.96 -6.26 18.47
C GLN A 145 -14.66 -5.03 19.08
N HIS A 146 -15.19 -4.15 18.23
CA HIS A 146 -15.83 -2.92 18.68
C HIS A 146 -17.26 -3.13 19.21
N ASN A 147 -18.02 -4.09 18.66
CA ASN A 147 -19.32 -4.48 19.22
C ASN A 147 -19.20 -5.16 20.59
N ARG A 148 -18.12 -5.91 20.86
CA ARG A 148 -17.82 -6.42 22.22
C ARG A 148 -17.48 -5.27 23.19
N ASN A 149 -16.81 -4.23 22.71
CA ASN A 149 -16.48 -3.04 23.48
C ASN A 149 -17.65 -2.07 23.70
N LEU A 150 -18.75 -2.14 22.93
CA LEU A 150 -19.96 -1.33 23.17
C LEU A 150 -20.62 -1.60 24.53
N THR A 151 -20.30 -2.73 25.19
CA THR A 151 -20.71 -3.02 26.56
C THR A 151 -19.99 -2.15 27.60
N ASN A 152 -18.75 -1.72 27.34
CA ASN A 152 -17.97 -0.83 28.22
C ASN A 152 -17.96 0.64 27.77
N VAL A 153 -18.22 0.93 26.49
CA VAL A 153 -18.19 2.30 25.95
C VAL A 153 -19.42 3.13 26.36
N LYS A 154 -20.50 2.51 26.85
CA LYS A 154 -21.66 3.26 27.38
C LYS A 154 -21.37 3.96 28.71
N GLU A 155 -20.44 3.46 29.53
CA GLU A 155 -20.13 4.06 30.84
C GLU A 155 -19.10 5.20 30.78
N ASN A 156 -18.27 5.27 29.73
CA ASN A 156 -17.28 6.33 29.56
C ASN A 156 -17.67 7.41 28.54
N ARG A 157 -18.96 7.67 28.33
CA ARG A 157 -19.43 8.88 27.63
C ARG A 157 -19.26 10.13 28.49
N GLN A 158 -18.05 10.40 28.97
CA GLN A 158 -17.59 11.77 29.13
C GLN A 158 -16.91 12.14 27.82
N LEU A 159 -17.67 12.83 26.96
CA LEU A 159 -17.11 13.62 25.86
C LEU A 159 -15.90 14.40 26.40
N PRO A 160 -14.70 14.31 25.79
CA PRO A 160 -13.62 15.20 26.16
C PRO A 160 -14.12 16.63 25.95
N LYS A 161 -14.21 17.37 27.06
CA LYS A 161 -14.61 18.78 27.09
C LYS A 161 -13.76 19.55 26.08
N LYS A 162 -14.45 20.31 25.23
CA LYS A 162 -13.98 21.46 24.44
C LYS A 162 -12.50 21.79 24.65
N LEU A 163 -11.69 21.61 23.61
CA LEU A 163 -10.45 22.34 23.41
C LEU A 163 -10.75 23.85 23.53
N SER A 164 -10.46 24.43 24.68
CA SER A 164 -10.44 25.88 24.86
C SER A 164 -9.26 26.41 24.04
N LEU A 165 -9.58 26.97 22.89
CA LEU A 165 -8.67 27.70 22.02
C LEU A 165 -8.27 29.01 22.72
N GLU A 166 -7.45 28.94 23.77
CA GLU A 166 -6.85 30.11 24.37
C GLU A 166 -5.56 30.46 23.63
N ARG A 167 -5.70 31.53 22.85
CA ARG A 167 -4.67 32.34 22.22
C ARG A 167 -3.46 32.54 23.15
N SER A 168 -2.36 31.84 22.92
CA SER A 168 -1.04 32.36 23.30
C SER A 168 -0.50 33.20 22.15
N LEU A 169 -0.89 34.48 22.18
CA LEU A 169 -0.22 35.55 21.46
C LEU A 169 1.21 35.71 21.99
N ILE A 170 2.18 35.56 21.08
CA ILE A 170 3.33 36.45 20.86
C ILE A 170 4.03 36.97 22.13
N THR A 171 5.26 36.50 22.39
CA THR A 171 6.42 37.40 22.53
C THR A 171 7.73 36.64 22.33
N LEU A 172 8.36 36.87 21.18
CA LEU A 172 9.70 36.43 20.84
C LEU A 172 10.68 37.46 21.44
N SER A 173 11.19 37.21 22.65
CA SER A 173 12.24 38.04 23.26
C SER A 173 13.60 37.56 22.76
N ILE A 174 14.07 38.12 21.65
CA ILE A 174 15.47 38.03 21.24
C ILE A 174 16.29 38.94 22.15
N VAL A 175 17.08 38.33 23.02
CA VAL A 175 18.15 38.96 23.79
C VAL A 175 19.31 39.25 22.83
N ILE A 176 19.50 40.52 22.46
CA ILE A 176 20.80 41.01 21.99
C ILE A 176 21.35 41.93 23.08
N SER A 177 22.36 41.42 23.76
CA SER A 177 23.18 42.12 24.73
C SER A 177 23.88 43.31 24.07
N ARG A 178 23.77 44.48 24.70
CA ARG A 178 24.60 45.67 24.44
C ARG A 178 26.00 45.49 25.03
N PRO A 179 26.95 46.35 24.63
CA PRO A 179 27.73 47.14 25.56
C PRO A 179 27.10 48.52 25.79
#